data_AF-A0A0L7LJE1-F1
#
_entry.id   AF-A0A0L7LJE1-F1
#
_cell.length_a   1.000
_cell.length_b   1.000
_cell.length_c   1.000
_cell.angle_alpha   90.00
_cell.angle_beta   90.00
_cell.angle_gamma   90.00
#
_symmetry.space_group_name_H-M   'P 1'
#
loop_
_entity.id
_entity.type
_entity.pdbx_description
1 polymer ?
#
loop_
_entity_poly.entity_id
_entity_poly.type
_entity_poly.pdbx_seq_one_letter_code
_entity_poly.pdbx_strand_id
1 'polypeptide(L)'
;MSFASLKLLVPVSRSVIHFKNTILPSIRYISRTTSSGDNVLSNLTDWETLNKKKKISKAMKAYLERAREHDEFMNKQQFEYNIGKRHLANMMGEDPETFTQKDVDRAIEYLFPSGIYDPAARPLMKPPQEVFPARKAAEFDEAGRPHHFLHT
;
A
#
# COMPACT_ATOMS: atom_id res chain seq x y z
N MET A 1 -61.46 13.78 20.25
CA MET A 1 -60.92 12.61 19.52
C MET A 1 -59.41 12.62 19.78
N SER A 2 -58.78 11.78 20.62
CA SER A 2 -58.81 10.29 20.70
C SER A 2 -58.55 9.69 19.31
N PHE A 3 -57.58 8.82 19.02
CA PHE A 3 -56.81 7.82 19.79
C PHE A 3 -55.35 7.77 19.24
N ALA A 4 -54.30 7.18 19.82
CA ALA A 4 -53.97 6.63 21.16
C ALA A 4 -52.42 6.46 21.26
N SER A 5 -51.87 5.97 22.39
CA SER A 5 -50.43 5.68 22.57
C SER A 5 -50.10 4.21 22.29
N LEU A 6 -49.19 3.93 21.36
CA LEU A 6 -48.62 2.60 21.12
C LEU A 6 -47.23 2.50 21.76
N LYS A 7 -47.18 2.05 23.01
CA LYS A 7 -45.93 1.63 23.66
C LYS A 7 -45.50 0.28 23.09
N LEU A 8 -44.51 0.26 22.21
CA LEU A 8 -43.83 -0.98 21.82
C LEU A 8 -43.01 -1.51 23.00
N LEU A 9 -43.48 -2.61 23.56
CA LEU A 9 -42.91 -3.28 24.72
C LEU A 9 -41.72 -4.17 24.28
N VAL A 10 -40.50 -3.76 24.58
CA VAL A 10 -39.30 -4.57 24.32
C VAL A 10 -39.16 -5.62 25.43
N PRO A 11 -39.11 -6.94 25.13
CA PRO A 11 -38.83 -7.96 26.14
C PRO A 11 -37.35 -7.92 26.54
N VAL A 12 -37.05 -7.35 27.71
CA VAL A 12 -35.70 -7.41 28.30
C VAL A 12 -35.45 -8.82 28.82
N SER A 13 -34.83 -9.66 27.99
CA SER A 13 -34.25 -10.93 28.41
C SER A 13 -33.04 -10.69 29.31
N ARG A 14 -33.20 -10.87 30.62
CA ARG A 14 -32.07 -10.96 31.55
C ARG A 14 -31.48 -12.37 31.51
N SER A 15 -30.53 -12.61 30.61
CA SER A 15 -29.63 -13.75 30.72
C SER A 15 -28.62 -13.52 31.85
N VAL A 16 -28.74 -14.27 32.94
CA VAL A 16 -27.75 -14.26 34.04
C VAL A 16 -26.52 -15.03 33.58
N ILE A 17 -25.45 -14.30 33.23
CA ILE A 17 -24.17 -14.90 32.84
C ILE A 17 -23.44 -15.39 34.09
N HIS A 18 -23.66 -16.64 34.48
CA HIS A 18 -22.81 -17.31 35.48
C HIS A 18 -21.43 -17.61 34.88
N PHE A 19 -20.46 -16.73 35.14
CA PHE A 19 -19.04 -17.05 34.94
C PHE A 19 -18.62 -18.17 35.91
N LYS A 20 -18.53 -19.39 35.39
CA LYS A 20 -17.80 -20.47 36.06
C LYS A 20 -16.34 -20.39 35.64
N ASN A 21 -15.45 -20.09 36.59
CA ASN A 21 -14.00 -20.07 36.34
C ASN A 21 -13.51 -21.46 35.93
N THR A 22 -13.22 -21.66 34.65
CA THR A 22 -12.53 -22.85 34.15
C THR A 22 -11.03 -22.60 34.02
N ILE A 23 -10.32 -23.01 35.07
CA ILE A 23 -8.99 -23.61 35.11
C ILE A 23 -8.13 -23.46 33.83
N LEU A 24 -6.97 -22.80 33.98
CA LEU A 24 -5.89 -22.73 33.00
C LEU A 24 -5.49 -24.13 32.47
N PRO A 25 -5.53 -24.39 31.14
CA PRO A 25 -4.85 -25.55 30.59
C PRO A 25 -3.34 -25.30 30.60
N SER A 26 -2.62 -26.09 31.40
CA SER A 26 -1.16 -26.23 31.30
C SER A 26 -0.78 -26.56 29.86
N ILE A 27 0.13 -25.77 29.26
CA ILE A 27 0.64 -26.00 27.90
C ILE A 27 1.48 -27.29 27.92
N ARG A 28 0.84 -28.41 27.60
CA ARG A 28 1.53 -29.68 27.33
C ARG A 28 2.01 -29.67 25.89
N TYR A 29 3.32 -29.47 25.69
CA TYR A 29 3.96 -29.78 24.42
C TYR A 29 3.84 -31.29 24.17
N ILE A 30 3.06 -31.69 23.16
CA ILE A 30 2.91 -33.09 22.75
C ILE A 30 3.88 -33.36 21.59
N SER A 31 5.05 -33.87 21.93
CA SER A 31 6.03 -34.36 20.95
C SER A 31 5.61 -35.73 20.42
N ARG A 32 4.89 -35.77 19.28
CA ARG A 32 4.51 -37.03 18.64
C ARG A 32 5.65 -37.57 17.76
N THR A 33 6.49 -38.45 18.32
CA THR A 33 7.46 -39.21 17.54
C THR A 33 6.87 -40.56 17.12
N THR A 34 6.45 -40.69 15.87
CA THR A 34 6.07 -41.99 15.27
C THR A 34 7.13 -42.40 14.25
N SER A 35 8.03 -43.29 14.67
CA SER A 35 9.01 -43.92 13.79
C SER A 35 8.40 -45.16 13.12
N SER A 36 7.99 -45.03 11.87
CA SER A 36 7.91 -46.14 10.92
C SER A 36 8.16 -45.56 9.53
N GLY A 37 9.11 -46.12 8.79
CA GLY A 37 9.43 -45.64 7.45
C GLY A 37 8.34 -46.04 6.46
N ASP A 38 8.07 -45.16 5.49
CA ASP A 38 7.93 -45.48 4.07
C ASP A 38 7.70 -44.18 3.26
N ASN A 39 8.61 -43.85 2.34
CA ASN A 39 8.42 -42.99 1.16
C ASN A 39 7.67 -41.64 1.30
N VAL A 40 7.81 -40.89 2.41
CA VAL A 40 7.26 -39.52 2.54
C VAL A 40 8.25 -38.41 2.15
N LEU A 41 9.55 -38.72 2.00
CA LEU A 41 10.62 -37.72 1.85
C LEU A 41 10.52 -36.86 0.56
N SER A 42 10.02 -37.43 -0.55
CA SER A 42 9.97 -36.75 -1.86
C SER A 42 8.95 -35.61 -1.94
N ASN A 43 7.94 -35.59 -1.07
CA ASN A 43 6.93 -34.53 -1.03
C ASN A 43 7.30 -33.38 -0.06
N LEU A 44 8.45 -33.44 0.61
CA LEU A 44 8.86 -32.48 1.64
C LEU A 44 9.69 -31.30 1.08
N THR A 45 10.33 -31.45 -0.08
CA THR A 45 11.08 -30.40 -0.77
C THR A 45 10.20 -29.29 -1.37
N ASP A 46 8.88 -29.46 -1.34
CA ASP A 46 7.88 -28.62 -1.99
C ASP A 46 7.43 -27.41 -1.13
N TRP A 47 8.36 -26.81 -0.39
CA TRP A 47 8.10 -25.60 0.40
C TRP A 47 7.66 -24.41 -0.49
N GLU A 48 8.15 -24.37 -1.74
CA GLU A 48 7.77 -23.38 -2.74
C GLU A 48 6.33 -23.56 -3.24
N THR A 49 5.86 -24.80 -3.44
CA THR A 49 4.50 -25.08 -3.94
C THR A 49 3.45 -24.96 -2.83
N LEU A 50 3.81 -25.25 -1.57
CA LEU A 50 2.97 -24.93 -0.41
C LEU A 50 2.82 -23.42 -0.19
N ASN A 51 3.85 -22.62 -0.45
CA ASN A 51 3.73 -21.16 -0.44
C ASN A 51 2.83 -20.65 -1.59
N LYS A 52 2.94 -21.20 -2.81
CA LYS A 52 2.05 -20.88 -3.94
C LYS A 52 0.55 -21.09 -3.66
N LYS A 53 0.18 -21.94 -2.68
CA LYS A 53 -1.22 -22.30 -2.41
C LYS A 53 -1.88 -21.52 -1.27
N LYS A 54 -1.12 -20.70 -0.53
CA LYS A 54 -1.70 -19.82 0.50
C LYS A 54 -2.46 -18.69 -0.17
N LYS A 55 -3.78 -18.64 0.02
CA LYS A 55 -4.63 -17.53 -0.43
C LYS A 55 -4.22 -16.26 0.31
N ILE A 56 -3.43 -15.41 -0.35
CA ILE A 56 -3.06 -14.07 0.15
C ILE A 56 -4.33 -13.34 0.58
N SER A 57 -4.30 -12.69 1.75
CA SER A 57 -5.48 -11.98 2.26
C SER A 57 -5.86 -10.84 1.31
N LYS A 58 -7.15 -10.56 1.15
CA LYS A 58 -7.63 -9.49 0.26
C LYS A 58 -6.97 -8.13 0.57
N ALA A 59 -6.72 -7.87 1.85
CA ALA A 59 -6.01 -6.68 2.32
C ALA A 59 -4.52 -6.67 1.90
N MET A 60 -3.80 -7.79 2.07
CA MET A 60 -2.40 -7.91 1.65
C MET A 60 -2.26 -7.78 0.13
N LYS A 61 -3.14 -8.43 -0.64
CA LYS A 61 -3.16 -8.30 -2.11
C LYS A 61 -3.34 -6.83 -2.52
N ALA A 62 -4.35 -6.15 -1.98
CA ALA A 62 -4.60 -4.73 -2.27
C ALA A 62 -3.52 -3.77 -1.72
N TYR A 63 -2.64 -4.21 -0.82
CA TYR A 63 -1.46 -3.46 -0.39
C TYR A 63 -0.33 -3.58 -1.42
N LEU A 64 -0.02 -4.81 -1.86
CA LEU A 64 1.00 -5.08 -2.88
C LEU A 64 0.64 -4.49 -4.25
N GLU A 65 -0.64 -4.56 -4.66
CA GLU A 65 -1.13 -3.91 -5.88
C GLU A 65 -0.90 -2.39 -5.85
N ARG A 66 -1.30 -1.72 -4.75
CA ARG A 66 -1.09 -0.26 -4.58
C ARG A 66 0.39 0.15 -4.59
N ALA A 67 1.29 -0.70 -4.10
CA ALA A 67 2.73 -0.43 -4.16
C ALA A 67 3.22 -0.48 -5.62
N ARG A 68 2.86 -1.53 -6.37
CA ARG A 68 3.21 -1.66 -7.80
C ARG A 68 2.64 -0.54 -8.65
N GLU A 69 1.36 -0.24 -8.49
CA GLU A 69 0.68 0.88 -9.18
C GLU A 69 1.37 2.22 -8.92
N HIS A 70 1.86 2.44 -7.70
CA HIS A 70 2.60 3.65 -7.36
C HIS A 70 3.98 3.71 -8.02
N ASP A 71 4.73 2.60 -8.03
CA ASP A 71 6.06 2.57 -8.63
C ASP A 71 5.97 2.70 -10.16
N GLU A 72 4.99 2.04 -10.80
CA GLU A 72 4.66 2.20 -12.22
C GLU A 72 4.25 3.65 -12.54
N PHE A 73 3.42 4.27 -11.69
CA PHE A 73 3.03 5.68 -11.82
C PHE A 73 4.26 6.61 -11.75
N MET A 74 5.11 6.46 -10.74
CA MET A 74 6.30 7.31 -10.57
C MET A 74 7.28 7.16 -11.74
N ASN A 75 7.50 5.94 -12.23
CA ASN A 75 8.32 5.68 -13.42
C ASN A 75 7.75 6.35 -14.67
N LYS A 76 6.43 6.28 -14.87
CA LYS A 76 5.74 6.97 -15.97
C LYS A 76 5.87 8.48 -15.86
N GLN A 77 5.65 9.06 -14.68
CA GLN A 77 5.80 10.51 -14.46
C GLN A 77 7.23 10.99 -14.69
N GLN A 78 8.24 10.19 -14.33
CA GLN A 78 9.65 10.53 -14.60
C GLN A 78 9.94 10.58 -16.12
N PHE A 79 9.40 9.61 -16.87
CA PHE A 79 9.55 9.56 -18.33
C PHE A 79 8.84 10.73 -19.02
N GLU A 80 7.60 11.03 -18.63
CA GLU A 80 6.83 12.17 -19.13
C GLU A 80 7.52 13.51 -18.80
N TYR A 81 8.07 13.66 -17.59
CA TYR A 81 8.86 14.83 -17.20
C TYR A 81 10.12 15.00 -18.07
N ASN A 82 10.87 13.92 -18.32
CA ASN A 82 12.08 13.97 -19.14
C ASN A 82 11.78 14.37 -20.59
N ILE A 83 10.70 13.86 -21.17
CA ILE A 83 10.22 14.24 -22.51
C ILE A 83 9.76 15.71 -22.52
N GLY A 84 8.92 16.08 -21.55
CA GLY A 84 8.42 17.46 -21.39
C GLY A 84 9.55 18.48 -21.26
N LYS A 85 10.61 18.16 -20.49
CA LYS A 85 11.81 18.99 -20.36
C LYS A 85 12.50 19.24 -21.70
N ARG A 86 12.68 18.19 -22.53
CA ARG A 86 13.29 18.34 -23.88
C ARG A 86 12.41 19.17 -24.82
N HIS A 87 11.09 19.00 -24.77
CA HIS A 87 10.17 19.81 -25.56
C HIS A 87 10.13 21.26 -25.09
N LEU A 88 10.20 21.52 -23.78
CA LEU A 88 10.27 22.86 -23.21
C LEU A 88 11.55 23.59 -23.65
N ALA A 89 12.71 22.94 -23.57
CA ALA A 89 13.96 23.49 -24.09
C ALA A 89 13.85 23.85 -25.58
N ASN A 90 13.29 22.95 -26.41
CA ASN A 90 13.06 23.20 -27.83
C ASN A 90 12.09 24.37 -28.10
N MET A 91 11.04 24.55 -27.29
CA MET A 91 10.14 25.71 -27.42
C MET A 91 10.81 27.03 -27.01
N MET A 92 11.76 26.99 -26.08
CA MET A 92 12.53 28.17 -25.64
C MET A 92 13.77 28.44 -26.51
N GLY A 93 14.12 27.54 -27.43
CA GLY A 93 15.34 27.64 -28.26
C GLY A 93 16.64 27.31 -27.52
N GLU A 94 16.55 26.62 -26.38
CA GLU A 94 17.68 26.27 -25.50
C GLU A 94 18.15 24.82 -25.72
N ASP A 95 19.39 24.52 -25.34
CA ASP A 95 19.95 23.16 -25.40
C ASP A 95 19.34 22.24 -24.31
N PRO A 96 18.73 21.08 -24.67
CA PRO A 96 18.06 20.19 -23.72
C PRO A 96 18.99 19.55 -22.67
N GLU A 97 20.28 19.39 -22.95
CA GLU A 97 21.23 18.80 -22.00
C GLU A 97 21.67 19.82 -20.93
N THR A 98 21.89 21.08 -21.34
CA THR A 98 22.28 22.19 -20.46
C THR A 98 21.10 22.76 -19.66
N PHE A 99 19.85 22.56 -20.11
CA PHE A 99 18.63 23.11 -19.50
C PHE A 99 18.48 22.73 -18.01
N THR A 100 18.48 23.71 -17.10
CA THR A 100 18.38 23.49 -15.64
C THR A 100 16.95 23.69 -15.12
N GLN A 101 16.68 23.31 -13.85
CA GLN A 101 15.38 23.55 -13.23
C GLN A 101 15.02 25.05 -13.17
N LYS A 102 16.00 25.94 -13.03
CA LYS A 102 15.76 27.39 -13.04
C LYS A 102 15.30 27.89 -14.42
N ASP A 103 15.67 27.19 -15.47
CA ASP A 103 15.30 27.52 -16.86
C ASP A 103 13.89 27.00 -17.15
N VAL A 104 13.56 25.81 -16.64
CA VAL A 104 12.19 25.28 -16.58
C VAL A 104 11.26 26.27 -15.86
N ASP A 105 11.58 26.68 -14.63
CA ASP A 105 10.71 27.54 -13.82
C ASP A 105 10.45 28.89 -14.53
N ARG A 106 11.49 29.52 -15.10
CA ARG A 106 11.38 30.75 -15.89
C ARG A 106 10.56 30.57 -17.17
N ALA A 107 10.72 29.44 -17.87
CA ALA A 107 9.97 29.15 -19.09
C ALA A 107 8.48 28.93 -18.79
N ILE A 108 8.13 28.26 -17.69
CA ILE A 108 6.75 28.07 -17.26
C ILE A 108 6.10 29.40 -16.86
N GLU A 109 6.80 30.27 -16.13
CA GLU A 109 6.28 31.62 -15.79
C GLU A 109 6.02 32.48 -17.04
N TYR A 110 6.87 32.39 -18.06
CA TYR A 110 6.70 33.11 -19.32
C TYR A 110 5.57 32.56 -20.20
N LEU A 111 5.46 31.23 -20.33
CA LEU A 111 4.44 30.57 -21.17
C LEU A 111 3.05 30.54 -20.52
N PHE A 112 2.99 30.47 -19.19
CA PHE A 112 1.75 30.36 -18.42
C PHE A 112 1.69 31.42 -17.30
N PRO A 113 1.65 32.73 -17.66
CA PRO A 113 1.60 33.80 -16.67
C PRO A 113 0.32 33.67 -15.82
N SER A 114 0.48 33.65 -14.49
CA SER A 114 -0.63 33.51 -13.55
C SER A 114 -0.66 34.65 -12.53
N GLY A 115 -1.82 35.26 -12.35
CA GLY A 115 -2.05 36.31 -11.35
C GLY A 115 -2.29 35.79 -9.93
N ILE A 116 -1.89 34.55 -9.65
CA ILE A 116 -2.21 33.86 -8.39
C ILE A 116 -1.20 34.30 -7.32
N TYR A 117 -1.72 34.88 -6.23
CA TYR A 117 -0.90 35.39 -5.13
C TYR A 117 -0.07 34.28 -4.47
N ASP A 118 -0.73 33.18 -4.09
CA ASP A 118 -0.09 31.99 -3.50
C ASP A 118 0.85 31.30 -4.51
N PRO A 119 2.17 31.21 -4.25
CA PRO A 119 3.11 30.51 -5.12
C PRO A 119 2.80 29.02 -5.31
N ALA A 120 2.21 28.36 -4.31
CA ALA A 120 1.93 26.91 -4.36
C ALA A 120 0.79 26.55 -5.34
N ALA A 121 -0.04 27.53 -5.69
CA ALA A 121 -1.16 27.37 -6.63
C ALA A 121 -0.83 27.84 -8.06
N ARG A 122 0.42 28.26 -8.33
CA ARG A 122 0.89 28.64 -9.68
C ARG A 122 1.22 27.40 -10.53
N PRO A 123 1.17 27.50 -11.87
CA PRO A 123 1.70 26.46 -12.76
C PRO A 123 3.17 26.17 -12.45
N LEU A 124 3.54 24.89 -12.36
CA LEU A 124 4.91 24.44 -12.09
C LEU A 124 5.20 23.13 -12.82
N MET A 125 6.47 22.90 -13.18
CA MET A 125 6.94 21.65 -13.78
C MET A 125 8.22 21.19 -13.08
N LYS A 126 8.14 20.10 -12.31
CA LYS A 126 9.20 19.62 -11.43
C LYS A 126 9.37 18.10 -11.50
N PRO A 127 10.52 17.55 -11.07
CA PRO A 127 10.70 16.11 -10.94
C PRO A 127 9.61 15.49 -10.04
N PRO A 128 9.08 14.29 -10.37
CA PRO A 128 7.95 13.71 -9.64
C PRO A 128 8.24 13.43 -8.16
N GLN A 129 9.52 13.26 -7.78
CA GLN A 129 9.94 13.06 -6.39
C GLN A 129 9.77 14.31 -5.51
N GLU A 130 9.72 15.51 -6.09
CA GLU A 130 9.41 16.75 -5.37
C GLU A 130 7.90 17.02 -5.33
N VAL A 131 7.15 16.58 -6.34
CA VAL A 131 5.71 16.84 -6.50
C VAL A 131 4.86 15.85 -5.71
N PHE A 132 5.21 14.57 -5.73
CA PHE A 132 4.45 13.51 -5.07
C PHE A 132 5.09 13.14 -3.72
N PRO A 133 4.28 12.95 -2.65
CA PRO A 133 4.81 12.61 -1.34
C PRO A 133 5.43 11.21 -1.36
N ALA A 134 6.64 11.08 -0.81
CA ALA A 134 7.34 9.81 -0.70
C ALA A 134 6.49 8.76 0.02
N ARG A 135 6.15 7.68 -0.67
CA ARG A 135 5.48 6.52 -0.10
C ARG A 135 6.51 5.45 0.25
N LYS A 136 6.26 4.71 1.33
CA LYS A 136 7.03 3.50 1.64
C LYS A 136 6.77 2.45 0.56
N ALA A 137 7.83 1.76 0.15
CA ALA A 137 7.73 0.50 -0.60
C ALA A 137 7.00 -0.57 0.23
N ALA A 138 6.63 -1.68 -0.40
CA ALA A 138 6.05 -2.81 0.31
C ALA A 138 7.02 -3.32 1.39
N GLU A 139 6.56 -3.45 2.64
CA GLU A 139 7.37 -3.98 3.75
C GLU A 139 7.41 -5.53 3.76
N PHE A 140 6.63 -6.19 2.89
CA PHE A 140 6.43 -7.64 2.84
C PHE A 140 6.44 -8.21 1.41
N ASP A 141 6.94 -9.44 1.26
CA ASP A 141 6.85 -10.28 0.05
C ASP A 141 5.41 -10.72 -0.29
N GLU A 142 5.19 -11.26 -1.49
CA GLU A 142 3.94 -11.96 -1.87
C GLU A 142 3.57 -13.10 -0.91
N ALA A 143 4.58 -13.76 -0.32
CA ALA A 143 4.39 -14.80 0.69
C ALA A 143 3.97 -14.25 2.08
N GLY A 144 3.90 -12.92 2.23
CA GLY A 144 3.64 -12.22 3.49
C GLY A 144 4.83 -12.18 4.46
N ARG A 145 6.04 -12.50 3.98
CA ARG A 145 7.28 -12.43 4.77
C ARG A 145 7.77 -10.97 4.83
N PRO A 146 8.10 -10.41 6.01
CA PRO A 146 8.67 -9.07 6.06
C PRO A 146 10.09 -9.04 5.50
N HIS A 147 10.45 -7.98 4.78
CA HIS A 147 11.80 -7.82 4.23
C HIS A 147 12.85 -7.48 5.30
N HIS A 148 12.46 -6.81 6.38
CA HIS A 148 13.35 -6.39 7.47
C HIS A 148 13.04 -7.16 8.77
N PHE A 149 14.10 -7.61 9.46
CA PHE A 149 14.00 -8.50 10.63
C PHE A 149 13.33 -7.86 11.86
N LEU A 150 13.24 -6.53 11.93
CA LEU A 150 12.54 -5.82 13.01
C LEU A 150 11.01 -5.79 12.87
N HIS A 151 10.44 -6.43 11.83
CA HIS A 151 8.99 -6.54 11.63
C HIS A 151 8.40 -7.90 12.05
N THR A 152 9.20 -8.79 12.64
CA THR A 152 8.79 -10.10 13.19
C THR A 152 8.89 -10.12 14.71
#